data_AF-A0A1M2VJR7-F1
#
_entry.id   AF-A0A1M2VJR7-F1
#
_cell.length_a   1.000
_cell.length_b   1.000
_cell.length_c   1.000
_cell.angle_alpha   90.00
_cell.angle_beta   90.00
_cell.angle_gamma   90.00
#
_symmetry.space_group_name_H-M   'P 1'
#
loop_
_entity.id
_entity.type
_entity.pdbx_description
1 polymer ?
#
loop_
_entity_poly.entity_id
_entity_poly.type
_entity_poly.pdbx_seq_one_letter_code
_entity_poly.pdbx_strand_id
1 'polypeptide(L)'
;MPAGALHRRVVLPNQDLLRIRPKGRAARRSQREVEHMLRRAQEAVLHPDVKFEVFLEDGWQEKVKGKQPLRFSQNIVCIELTGPDLTDLSFVDLPGIVQNAESEVVNLVEDMVNNYIKGTSLILVTLLMSDDIENQKAARLAHLADPKGHRTI
;
A
#
# COMPACT_ATOMS: atom_id res chain seq x y z
N MET A 1 8.36 -22.78 -28.57
CA MET A 1 7.28 -22.70 -27.56
C MET A 1 7.68 -21.59 -26.57
N PRO A 2 7.16 -20.35 -26.62
CA PRO A 2 7.50 -19.39 -25.57
C PRO A 2 6.61 -19.67 -24.35
N ALA A 3 7.26 -19.78 -23.19
CA ALA A 3 6.63 -20.00 -21.90
C ALA A 3 5.65 -18.85 -21.60
N GLY A 4 4.40 -19.20 -21.31
CA GLY A 4 3.39 -18.24 -20.88
C GLY A 4 3.82 -17.58 -19.57
N ALA A 5 3.79 -16.25 -19.54
CA ALA A 5 3.98 -15.46 -18.34
C ALA A 5 2.93 -15.87 -17.29
N LEU A 6 3.38 -16.54 -16.23
CA LEU A 6 2.54 -16.99 -15.14
C LEU A 6 2.26 -15.77 -14.22
N HIS A 7 1.23 -15.00 -14.53
CA HIS A 7 0.78 -13.91 -13.65
C HIS A 7 0.04 -14.50 -12.44
N ARG A 8 0.72 -14.77 -11.33
CA ARG A 8 0.03 -15.06 -10.06
C ARG A 8 -0.36 -13.75 -9.39
N ARG A 9 -1.66 -13.46 -9.47
CA ARG A 9 -2.35 -12.32 -8.89
C ARG A 9 -2.83 -12.71 -7.49
N VAL A 10 -2.34 -12.06 -6.44
CA VAL A 10 -3.02 -12.05 -5.14
C VAL A 10 -3.80 -10.75 -5.07
N VAL A 11 -5.09 -10.80 -5.46
CA VAL A 11 -6.05 -9.74 -5.22
C VAL A 11 -6.99 -10.25 -4.13
N LEU A 12 -6.94 -9.62 -2.95
CA LEU A 12 -7.95 -9.83 -1.92
C LEU A 12 -9.28 -9.22 -2.40
N PRO A 13 -10.43 -9.84 -2.04
CA PRO A 13 -11.72 -9.42 -2.55
C PRO A 13 -12.20 -8.16 -1.81
N ASN A 14 -12.76 -7.21 -2.55
CA ASN A 14 -13.48 -6.00 -2.09
C ASN A 14 -12.66 -4.80 -1.60
N GLN A 15 -11.79 -4.22 -2.43
CA GLN A 15 -11.41 -2.79 -2.33
C GLN A 15 -11.20 -2.23 -3.74
N ASP A 16 -11.73 -1.05 -4.03
CA ASP A 16 -11.59 -0.42 -5.35
C ASP A 16 -10.10 -0.22 -5.67
N LEU A 17 -9.61 -0.95 -6.69
CA LEU A 17 -8.20 -1.02 -7.04
C LEU A 17 -7.86 0.10 -8.03
N LEU A 18 -7.15 1.14 -7.59
CA LEU A 18 -6.56 2.12 -8.51
C LEU A 18 -5.29 1.51 -9.11
N ARG A 19 -5.43 0.95 -10.31
CA ARG A 19 -4.31 0.34 -11.04
C ARG A 19 -3.66 1.35 -11.96
N ILE A 20 -2.44 1.77 -11.62
CA ILE A 20 -1.64 2.63 -12.48
C ILE A 20 -1.02 1.76 -13.58
N ARG A 21 -1.70 1.65 -14.73
CA ARG A 21 -1.11 1.03 -15.92
C ARG A 21 -0.50 2.10 -16.84
N PRO A 22 0.77 1.98 -17.25
CA PRO A 22 1.29 2.80 -18.32
C PRO A 22 0.46 2.65 -19.61
N LYS A 23 0.08 3.76 -20.23
CA LYS A 23 -0.34 3.75 -21.65
C LYS A 23 0.91 3.58 -22.52
N GLY A 24 0.90 2.62 -23.44
CA GLY A 24 1.96 2.39 -24.43
C GLY A 24 2.88 1.21 -24.09
N ARG A 25 3.39 0.54 -25.14
CA ARG A 25 4.31 -0.60 -25.02
C ARG A 25 5.56 -0.17 -24.25
N ALA A 26 5.88 -0.86 -23.16
CA ALA A 26 7.22 -0.97 -22.57
C ALA A 26 8.06 0.33 -22.52
N ALA A 27 7.45 1.49 -22.22
CA ALA A 27 8.21 2.72 -22.04
C ALA A 27 8.84 2.67 -20.65
N ARG A 28 10.17 2.55 -20.59
CA ARG A 28 10.95 2.65 -19.36
C ARG A 28 10.72 4.05 -18.76
N ARG A 29 9.92 4.12 -17.70
CA ARG A 29 9.73 5.36 -16.95
C ARG A 29 10.92 5.63 -16.05
N SER A 30 11.24 6.91 -15.89
CA SER A 30 12.20 7.36 -14.88
C SER A 30 11.60 7.20 -13.47
N GLN A 31 12.47 7.07 -12.47
CA GLN A 31 12.07 7.02 -11.06
C GLN A 31 11.18 8.22 -10.69
N ARG A 32 11.53 9.41 -11.16
CA ARG A 32 10.79 10.65 -10.89
C ARG A 32 9.37 10.63 -11.45
N GLU A 33 9.17 10.07 -12.63
CA GLU A 33 7.82 9.92 -13.20
C GLU A 33 6.97 8.95 -12.38
N VAL A 34 7.55 7.81 -11.97
CA VAL A 34 6.85 6.84 -11.11
C VAL A 34 6.48 7.46 -9.78
N GLU A 35 7.39 8.21 -9.15
CA GLU A 35 7.13 8.92 -7.90
C GLU A 35 5.98 9.93 -8.04
N HIS A 36 5.97 10.74 -9.10
CA HIS A 36 4.89 11.69 -9.36
C HIS A 36 3.54 10.98 -9.54
N MET A 37 3.52 9.85 -10.26
CA MET A 37 2.31 9.05 -10.46
C MET A 37 1.81 8.43 -9.16
N LEU A 38 2.72 7.89 -8.35
CA LEU A 38 2.39 7.31 -7.05
C LEU A 38 1.78 8.37 -6.12
N ARG A 39 2.40 9.55 -6.05
CA ARG A 39 1.88 10.67 -5.25
C ARG A 39 0.46 11.06 -5.69
N ARG A 40 0.21 11.20 -7.00
CA ARG A 40 -1.13 11.51 -7.53
C ARG A 40 -2.16 10.43 -7.16
N ALA A 41 -1.78 9.16 -7.23
CA ALA A 41 -2.67 8.05 -6.89
C ALA A 41 -2.96 7.97 -5.38
N GLN A 42 -1.95 8.19 -4.53
CA GLN A 42 -2.13 8.28 -3.08
C GLN A 42 -3.07 9.42 -2.71
N GLU A 43 -2.92 10.58 -3.35
CA GLU A 43 -3.80 11.73 -3.12
C GLU A 43 -5.24 11.46 -3.57
N ALA A 44 -5.42 10.78 -4.71
CA ALA A 44 -6.73 10.40 -5.20
C ALA A 44 -7.48 9.47 -4.24
N VAL A 45 -6.81 8.47 -3.65
CA VAL A 45 -7.46 7.54 -2.72
C VAL A 45 -7.84 8.19 -1.39
N LEU A 46 -7.21 9.31 -1.02
CA LEU A 46 -7.53 10.08 0.18
C LEU A 46 -8.66 11.11 -0.04
N HIS A 47 -9.08 11.37 -1.27
CA HIS A 47 -10.17 12.30 -1.61
C HIS A 47 -11.29 11.59 -2.39
N PRO A 48 -12.09 10.72 -1.73
CA PRO A 48 -13.16 9.98 -2.40
C PRO A 48 -14.26 10.86 -2.99
N ASP A 49 -14.37 12.11 -2.54
CA ASP A 49 -15.29 13.14 -3.02
C ASP A 49 -14.76 13.89 -4.26
N VAL A 50 -13.54 13.61 -4.69
CA VAL A 50 -12.92 14.15 -5.91
C VAL A 50 -12.78 13.03 -6.93
N LYS A 51 -13.25 13.29 -8.15
CA LYS A 51 -13.06 12.36 -9.27
C LYS A 51 -11.55 12.16 -9.55
N PHE A 52 -11.13 10.90 -9.70
CA PHE A 52 -9.70 10.56 -9.83
C PHE A 52 -9.04 11.23 -11.05
N GLU A 53 -9.79 11.54 -12.10
CA GLU A 53 -9.29 12.21 -13.30
C GLU A 53 -8.67 13.58 -13.00
N VAL A 54 -9.15 14.27 -11.95
CA VAL A 54 -8.57 15.53 -11.50
C VAL A 54 -7.09 15.38 -11.18
N PHE A 55 -6.68 14.27 -10.56
CA PHE A 55 -5.30 14.00 -10.17
C PHE A 55 -4.40 13.60 -11.35
N LEU A 56 -4.98 13.32 -12.53
CA LEU A 56 -4.21 13.05 -13.75
C LEU A 56 -3.77 14.34 -14.45
N GLU A 57 -4.43 15.45 -14.16
CA GLU A 57 -4.18 16.75 -14.78
C GLU A 57 -3.05 17.51 -14.08
N ASP A 58 -2.39 18.41 -14.81
CA ASP A 58 -1.41 19.33 -14.21
C ASP A 58 -2.12 20.41 -13.40
N GLY A 59 -1.52 20.81 -12.28
CA GLY A 59 -2.12 21.77 -11.35
C GLY A 59 -3.29 21.22 -10.54
N TRP A 60 -3.45 19.88 -10.44
CA TRP A 60 -4.49 19.23 -9.63
C TRP A 60 -4.51 19.71 -8.18
N GLN A 61 -3.37 20.14 -7.64
CA GLN A 61 -3.24 20.68 -6.28
C GLN A 61 -4.16 21.87 -6.03
N GLU A 62 -4.28 22.79 -6.98
CA GLU A 62 -5.18 23.94 -6.84
C GLU A 62 -6.64 23.52 -6.91
N LYS A 63 -6.95 22.41 -7.61
CA LYS A 63 -8.32 21.88 -7.75
C LYS A 63 -8.83 21.15 -6.50
N VAL A 64 -7.92 20.69 -5.65
CA VAL A 64 -8.24 20.05 -4.37
C VAL A 64 -7.97 20.97 -3.17
N LYS A 65 -7.51 22.20 -3.41
CA LYS A 65 -7.20 23.16 -2.36
C LYS A 65 -8.42 23.44 -1.50
N GLY A 66 -8.25 23.32 -0.18
CA GLY A 66 -9.31 23.50 0.80
C GLY A 66 -10.21 22.28 1.00
N LYS A 67 -10.03 21.20 0.22
CA LYS A 67 -10.63 19.90 0.53
C LYS A 67 -9.80 19.21 1.60
N GLN A 68 -10.47 18.58 2.55
CA GLN A 68 -9.81 17.85 3.62
C GLN A 68 -9.64 16.38 3.19
N PRO A 69 -8.40 15.86 3.11
CA PRO A 69 -8.19 14.45 2.82
C PRO A 69 -8.67 13.60 3.99
N LEU A 70 -9.08 12.37 3.69
CA LEU A 70 -9.18 11.33 4.70
C LEU A 70 -7.82 11.10 5.37
N ARG A 71 -7.83 10.70 6.65
CA ARG A 71 -6.58 10.31 7.34
C ARG A 71 -6.04 8.98 6.81
N PHE A 72 -6.94 8.05 6.49
CA PHE A 72 -6.64 6.74 5.93
C PHE A 72 -7.70 6.37 4.90
N SER A 73 -7.29 5.59 3.91
CA SER A 73 -8.19 5.01 2.90
C SER A 73 -7.99 3.52 2.87
N GLN A 74 -9.10 2.79 2.74
CA GLN A 74 -9.06 1.35 2.46
C GLN A 74 -8.79 1.08 0.98
N ASN A 75 -8.77 2.08 0.10
CA ASN A 75 -8.46 1.85 -1.31
C ASN A 75 -6.97 1.55 -1.50
N ILE A 76 -6.67 0.61 -2.40
CA ILE A 76 -5.31 0.12 -2.62
C ILE A 76 -4.71 0.84 -3.84
N VAL A 77 -3.53 1.42 -3.65
CA VAL A 77 -2.67 1.87 -4.76
C VAL A 77 -1.74 0.73 -5.15
N CYS A 78 -1.84 0.25 -6.39
CA CYS A 78 -1.04 -0.87 -6.87
C CYS A 78 -0.10 -0.44 -8.00
N ILE A 79 1.19 -0.73 -7.80
CA ILE A 79 2.25 -0.57 -8.80
C ILE A 79 2.65 -1.95 -9.31
N GLU A 80 2.62 -2.11 -10.63
CA GLU A 80 3.07 -3.34 -11.29
C GLU A 80 4.36 -3.05 -12.04
N LEU A 81 5.44 -3.68 -11.61
CA LEU A 81 6.75 -3.60 -12.24
C LEU A 81 6.99 -4.89 -13.04
N THR A 82 7.47 -4.74 -14.28
CA THR A 82 7.78 -5.88 -15.16
C THR A 82 9.13 -5.64 -15.82
N GLY A 83 9.95 -6.69 -15.90
CA GLY A 83 11.29 -6.62 -16.46
C GLY A 83 11.94 -8.01 -16.49
N PRO A 84 12.89 -8.24 -17.41
CA PRO A 84 13.54 -9.56 -17.56
C PRO A 84 14.37 -9.95 -16.33
N ASP A 85 14.88 -8.97 -15.59
CA ASP A 85 15.76 -9.18 -14.41
C ASP A 85 15.01 -9.04 -13.08
N LEU A 86 13.68 -8.96 -13.09
CA LEU A 86 12.89 -8.84 -11.87
C LEU A 86 12.45 -10.22 -11.36
N THR A 87 12.66 -10.45 -10.07
CA THR A 87 12.09 -11.61 -9.36
C THR A 87 10.58 -11.46 -9.23
N ASP A 88 9.85 -12.58 -9.34
CA ASP A 88 8.43 -12.64 -9.06
C ASP A 88 8.18 -12.50 -7.55
N LEU A 89 8.03 -11.25 -7.09
CA LEU A 89 7.79 -10.88 -5.70
C LEU A 89 6.74 -9.77 -5.61
N SER A 90 5.99 -9.79 -4.51
CA SER A 90 5.03 -8.75 -4.17
C SER A 90 5.37 -8.15 -2.81
N PHE A 91 5.37 -6.83 -2.74
CA PHE A 91 5.53 -6.08 -1.49
C PHE A 91 4.22 -5.38 -1.17
N VAL A 92 3.85 -5.38 0.10
CA VAL A 92 2.72 -4.62 0.62
C VAL A 92 3.27 -3.68 1.67
N ASP A 93 3.13 -2.38 1.41
CA ASP A 93 3.39 -1.35 2.40
C ASP A 93 2.09 -1.07 3.16
N LEU A 94 2.14 -1.15 4.48
CA LEU A 94 0.98 -1.04 5.35
C LEU A 94 1.04 0.27 6.14
N PRO A 95 -0.10 0.90 6.48
CA PRO A 95 -0.08 2.10 7.29
C PRO A 95 0.62 1.84 8.63
N GLY A 96 1.42 2.82 9.07
CA GLY A 96 2.06 2.76 10.39
C GLY A 96 1.01 2.69 11.50
N ILE A 97 1.22 1.78 12.46
CA ILE A 97 0.28 1.60 13.56
C ILE A 97 0.25 2.86 14.43
N VAL A 98 -0.93 3.46 14.55
CA VAL A 98 -1.17 4.63 15.40
C VAL A 98 -1.85 4.21 16.71
N GLN A 99 -1.38 4.76 17.84
CA GLN A 99 -1.98 4.53 19.16
C GLN A 99 -2.65 5.78 19.74
N ASN A 100 -2.16 6.96 19.37
CA ASN A 100 -2.63 8.25 19.89
C ASN A 100 -3.58 8.92 18.88
N ALA A 101 -4.64 8.20 18.48
CA ALA A 101 -5.67 8.70 17.58
C ALA A 101 -7.06 8.31 18.10
N GLU A 102 -8.12 8.81 17.46
CA GLU A 102 -9.48 8.39 17.73
C GLU A 102 -9.62 6.87 17.53
N SER A 103 -10.40 6.21 18.38
CA SER A 103 -10.53 4.74 18.39
C SER A 103 -10.94 4.18 17.03
N GLU A 104 -11.79 4.89 16.29
CA GLU A 104 -12.22 4.51 14.93
C GLU A 104 -11.04 4.45 13.95
N VAL A 105 -10.13 5.41 14.04
CA VAL A 105 -8.92 5.47 13.21
C VAL A 105 -7.94 4.36 13.59
N VAL A 106 -7.75 4.13 14.88
CA VAL A 106 -6.89 3.06 15.39
C VAL A 106 -7.41 1.70 14.91
N ASN A 107 -8.70 1.43 15.06
CA ASN A 107 -9.34 0.20 14.62
C ASN A 107 -9.23 0.02 13.10
N LEU A 108 -9.47 1.08 12.33
CA LEU A 108 -9.34 1.05 10.86
C LEU A 108 -7.95 0.62 10.43
N VAL A 109 -6.90 1.21 11.00
CA VAL A 109 -5.51 0.89 10.67
C VAL A 109 -5.17 -0.54 11.09
N GLU A 110 -5.58 -0.96 12.29
CA GLU A 110 -5.38 -2.34 12.75
C GLU A 110 -6.07 -3.36 11.87
N ASP A 111 -7.31 -3.12 11.44
CA ASP A 111 -8.05 -4.00 10.55
C ASP A 111 -7.35 -4.12 9.20
N MET A 112 -6.87 -3.00 8.65
CA MET A 112 -6.06 -3.01 7.43
C MET A 112 -4.83 -3.89 7.61
N VAL A 113 -4.01 -3.67 8.64
CA VAL A 113 -2.80 -4.47 8.87
C VAL A 113 -3.13 -5.94 9.07
N ASN A 114 -4.10 -6.25 9.94
CA ASN A 114 -4.54 -7.61 10.25
C ASN A 114 -4.98 -8.36 8.98
N ASN A 115 -5.69 -7.72 8.06
CA ASN A 115 -6.14 -8.36 6.83
C ASN A 115 -4.98 -8.80 5.92
N TYR A 116 -3.85 -8.11 5.95
CA TYR A 116 -2.66 -8.48 5.17
C TYR A 116 -1.75 -9.48 5.88
N ILE A 117 -1.61 -9.40 7.20
CA ILE A 117 -0.69 -10.28 7.94
C ILE A 117 -1.31 -11.64 8.29
N LYS A 118 -2.63 -11.83 8.20
CA LYS A 118 -3.31 -13.12 8.42
C LYS A 118 -2.98 -14.19 7.37
N GLY A 119 -2.49 -13.79 6.21
CA GLY A 119 -2.18 -14.70 5.11
C GLY A 119 -0.90 -15.50 5.28
N THR A 120 -0.38 -16.02 4.17
CA THR A 120 0.89 -16.76 4.10
C THR A 120 2.10 -15.87 3.79
N SER A 121 1.94 -14.55 3.91
CA SER A 121 3.00 -13.57 3.67
C SER A 121 4.07 -13.62 4.76
N LEU A 122 5.31 -13.29 4.38
CA LEU A 122 6.33 -12.88 5.33
C LEU A 122 5.93 -11.53 5.93
N ILE A 123 6.08 -11.40 7.25
CA ILE A 123 5.83 -10.19 8.03
C ILE A 123 7.21 -9.61 8.36
N LEU A 124 7.51 -8.42 7.84
CA LEU A 124 8.70 -7.68 8.22
C LEU A 124 8.31 -6.62 9.24
N VAL A 125 8.81 -6.73 10.47
CA VAL A 125 8.51 -5.80 11.56
C VAL A 125 9.68 -4.85 11.76
N THR A 126 9.48 -3.58 11.42
CA THR A 126 10.49 -2.54 11.64
C THR A 126 10.27 -1.85 12.98
N LEU A 127 11.27 -1.95 13.87
CA LEU A 127 11.25 -1.39 15.21
C LEU A 127 12.35 -0.34 15.35
N LEU A 128 12.08 0.74 16.09
CA LEU A 128 13.14 1.66 16.51
C LEU A 128 14.02 0.99 17.57
N MET A 129 15.34 1.11 17.46
CA MET A 129 16.28 0.52 18.44
C MET A 129 16.13 1.10 19.85
N SER A 130 15.61 2.32 19.98
CA SER A 130 15.42 3.00 21.26
C SER A 130 14.24 2.49 22.08
N ASP A 131 13.34 1.73 21.46
CA ASP A 131 12.02 1.45 22.01
C ASP A 131 11.89 -0.04 22.36
N ASP A 132 11.34 -0.32 23.54
CA ASP A 132 11.08 -1.71 23.95
C ASP A 132 10.09 -2.40 23.01
N ILE A 133 10.47 -3.58 22.51
CA ILE A 133 9.65 -4.39 21.60
C ILE A 133 8.26 -4.70 22.16
N GLU A 134 8.15 -4.87 23.48
CA GLU A 134 6.89 -5.14 24.17
C GLU A 134 5.88 -3.98 24.07
N ASN A 135 6.39 -2.75 23.91
CA ASN A 135 5.57 -1.55 23.75
C ASN A 135 5.22 -1.26 22.28
N GLN A 136 5.77 -2.03 21.33
CA GLN A 136 5.52 -1.83 19.91
C GLN A 136 4.34 -2.68 19.44
N LYS A 137 3.21 -2.01 19.20
CA LYS A 137 1.97 -2.65 18.77
C LYS A 137 2.11 -3.44 17.46
N ALA A 138 3.01 -3.03 16.55
CA ALA A 138 3.33 -3.78 15.35
C ALA A 138 3.90 -5.19 15.67
N ALA A 139 4.85 -5.29 16.61
CA ALA A 139 5.41 -6.56 17.06
C ALA A 139 4.34 -7.46 17.68
N ARG A 140 3.44 -6.87 18.48
CA ARG A 140 2.30 -7.59 19.06
C ARG A 140 1.36 -8.15 17.99
N LEU A 141 0.99 -7.36 16.99
CA LEU A 141 0.12 -7.81 15.89
C LEU A 141 0.79 -8.94 15.08
N ALA A 142 2.09 -8.81 14.81
CA ALA A 142 2.86 -9.85 14.15
C ALA A 142 2.89 -11.15 14.96
N HIS A 143 3.15 -11.08 16.27
CA HIS A 143 3.13 -12.25 17.15
C HIS A 143 1.76 -12.92 17.23
N LEU A 144 0.67 -12.15 17.25
CA LEU A 144 -0.68 -12.71 17.21
C LEU A 144 -0.98 -13.44 15.89
N ALA A 145 -0.47 -12.92 14.77
CA ALA A 145 -0.64 -13.54 13.45
C ALA A 145 0.32 -14.72 13.21
N ASP A 146 1.48 -14.73 13.85
CA ASP A 146 2.51 -15.76 13.74
C ASP A 146 3.14 -16.08 15.11
N PRO A 147 2.42 -16.80 16.00
CA PRO A 147 2.89 -17.05 17.37
C PRO A 147 4.19 -17.86 17.44
N LYS A 148 4.51 -18.61 16.38
CA LYS A 148 5.74 -19.42 16.28
C LYS A 148 6.90 -18.68 15.63
N GLY A 149 6.67 -17.48 15.06
CA GLY A 149 7.70 -16.69 14.39
C GLY A 149 8.26 -17.33 13.12
N HIS A 150 7.51 -18.22 12.44
CA HIS A 150 8.02 -18.91 11.25
C HIS A 150 8.12 -18.02 10.01
N ARG A 151 7.39 -16.91 10.01
CA ARG A 151 7.24 -15.99 8.87
C ARG A 151 7.38 -14.53 9.30
N THR A 152 7.91 -14.26 10.49
CA THR A 152 8.14 -12.91 11.01
C THR A 152 9.63 -12.65 11.13
N ILE A 153 10.08 -11.51 10.60
CA ILE A 153 11.47 -11.04 10.63
C ILE A 153 11.51 -9.65 11.25
#